data_AF-A0A845HXT5-F1
#
_entry.id   AF-A0A845HXT5-F1
#
_cell.length_a   1.000
_cell.length_b   1.000
_cell.length_c   1.000
_cell.angle_alpha   90.00
_cell.angle_beta   90.00
_cell.angle_gamma   90.00
#
_symmetry.space_group_name_H-M   'P 1'
#
loop_
_entity.id
_entity.type
_entity.pdbx_description
1 polymer ?
#
loop_
_entity_poly.entity_id
_entity_poly.type
_entity_poly.pdbx_seq_one_letter_code
_entity_poly.pdbx_strand_id
1 'polypeptide(L)'
;MKKLMPVMLMVFSLNCFADHGNIRRVYIDRSKNVHIIFSDGLDRKVTNNGHATEATLAPNKRTAAWLVQNSWIADGDVAPGSAKIAIYRDEKLRYISCEPFIRDYWYWMQGEQIAIDCGGRHFSGTQSIYDTSTLLMIDSFVQSNVPENQRPIWSK
;
A
#
# COMPACT_ATOMS: atom_id res chain seq x y z
N MET A 1 -11.65 50.66 49.55
CA MET A 1 -12.17 49.31 49.22
C MET A 1 -11.72 48.97 47.81
N LYS A 2 -10.67 48.14 47.64
CA LYS A 2 -10.14 47.74 46.32
C LYS A 2 -10.75 46.38 45.96
N LYS A 3 -11.56 46.32 44.89
CA LYS A 3 -12.10 45.05 44.36
C LYS A 3 -11.13 44.53 43.29
N LEU A 4 -10.59 43.34 43.52
CA LEU A 4 -9.79 42.58 42.56
C LEU A 4 -10.71 42.03 41.45
N MET A 5 -10.39 42.31 40.19
CA MET A 5 -10.98 41.64 39.03
C MET A 5 -10.19 40.36 38.74
N PRO A 6 -10.84 39.20 38.57
CA PRO A 6 -10.16 38.00 38.10
C PRO A 6 -9.99 38.07 36.57
N VAL A 7 -8.75 37.95 36.10
CA VAL A 7 -8.42 37.76 34.69
C VAL A 7 -8.58 36.26 34.40
N MET A 8 -9.59 35.93 33.59
CA MET A 8 -9.84 34.58 33.11
C MET A 8 -8.82 34.25 32.02
N LEU A 9 -7.90 33.33 32.33
CA LEU A 9 -6.88 32.84 31.41
C LEU A 9 -7.51 31.82 30.44
N MET A 10 -7.79 32.24 29.20
CA MET A 10 -8.22 31.35 28.12
C MET A 10 -7.00 30.56 27.62
N VAL A 11 -6.89 29.29 28.00
CA VAL A 11 -5.90 28.36 27.46
C VAL A 11 -6.37 27.94 26.06
N PHE A 12 -5.80 28.54 25.02
CA PHE A 12 -5.91 28.03 23.65
C PHE A 12 -5.11 26.73 23.55
N SER A 13 -5.80 25.60 23.70
CA SER A 13 -5.27 24.30 23.31
C SER A 13 -5.11 24.28 21.79
N LEU A 14 -3.91 24.62 21.31
CA LEU A 14 -3.47 24.34 19.95
C LEU A 14 -3.56 22.83 19.73
N ASN A 15 -4.60 22.40 19.03
CA ASN A 15 -4.65 21.07 18.43
C ASN A 15 -3.48 21.00 17.45
N CYS A 16 -2.34 20.48 17.91
CA CYS A 16 -1.32 19.96 17.04
C CYS A 16 -1.98 18.85 16.21
N PHE A 17 -2.42 19.20 15.00
CA PHE A 17 -2.69 18.21 13.97
C PHE A 17 -1.36 17.52 13.72
N ALA A 18 -1.13 16.42 14.43
CA ALA A 18 0.01 15.58 14.17
C ALA A 18 -0.14 15.07 12.74
N ASP A 19 0.81 15.45 11.88
CA ASP A 19 0.93 15.00 10.49
C ASP A 19 1.31 13.50 10.47
N HIS A 20 0.41 12.65 10.97
CA HIS A 20 0.60 11.21 11.08
C HIS A 20 0.39 10.47 9.74
N GLY A 21 0.24 11.20 8.63
CA GLY A 21 -0.11 10.62 7.33
C GLY A 21 1.07 10.38 6.38
N ASN A 22 2.22 11.04 6.61
CA ASN A 22 3.32 11.02 5.66
C ASN A 22 4.37 9.96 6.03
N ILE A 23 4.57 9.03 5.10
CA ILE A 23 5.59 8.00 5.14
C ILE A 23 6.85 8.52 4.45
N ARG A 24 7.96 8.55 5.19
CA ARG A 24 9.26 8.95 4.64
C ARG A 24 9.92 7.81 3.87
N ARG A 25 9.79 6.58 4.36
CA ARG A 25 10.43 5.40 3.76
C ARG A 25 9.68 4.12 4.15
N VAL A 26 9.68 3.15 3.24
CA VAL A 26 9.33 1.76 3.51
C VAL A 26 10.53 0.88 3.17
N TYR A 27 10.75 -0.18 3.94
CA TYR A 27 11.75 -1.20 3.60
C TYR A 27 11.39 -2.55 4.23
N ILE A 28 12.03 -3.61 3.72
CA ILE A 28 11.88 -4.97 4.22
C ILE A 28 13.15 -5.35 4.97
N ASP A 29 13.02 -5.86 6.19
CA ASP A 29 14.14 -6.36 6.99
C ASP A 29 14.62 -7.74 6.51
N ARG A 30 15.72 -8.25 7.11
CA ARG A 30 16.26 -9.58 6.76
C ARG A 30 15.30 -10.73 7.08
N SER A 31 14.39 -10.51 8.02
CA SER A 31 13.37 -11.47 8.43
C SER A 31 12.09 -11.33 7.62
N LYS A 32 12.12 -10.59 6.49
CA LYS A 32 10.98 -10.34 5.59
C LYS A 32 9.79 -9.65 6.27
N ASN A 33 10.05 -8.77 7.23
CA ASN A 33 9.05 -7.88 7.80
C ASN A 33 9.17 -6.46 7.26
N VAL A 34 8.04 -5.79 7.13
CA VAL A 34 7.98 -4.40 6.66
C VAL A 34 8.18 -3.44 7.82
N HIS A 35 9.06 -2.47 7.56
CA HIS A 35 9.29 -1.31 8.40
C HIS A 35 8.87 -0.04 7.66
N ILE A 36 8.20 0.85 8.39
CA ILE A 36 7.77 2.15 7.90
C ILE A 36 8.40 3.22 8.77
N ILE A 37 9.13 4.13 8.12
CA ILE A 37 9.66 5.33 8.77
C ILE A 37 8.73 6.49 8.44
N PHE A 38 8.15 7.12 9.46
CA PHE A 38 7.24 8.25 9.32
C PHE A 38 7.99 9.58 9.21
N SER A 39 7.27 10.65 8.89
CA SER A 39 7.78 12.03 8.81
C SER A 39 8.41 12.51 10.13
N ASP A 40 7.88 12.04 11.27
CA ASP A 40 8.43 12.28 12.62
C ASP A 40 9.75 11.53 12.89
N GLY A 41 10.17 10.66 11.98
CA GLY A 41 11.40 9.87 12.08
C GLY A 41 11.24 8.54 12.82
N LEU A 42 10.06 8.22 13.36
CA LEU A 42 9.81 6.94 14.02
C LEU A 42 9.85 5.80 13.00
N ASP A 43 10.67 4.79 13.30
CA ASP A 43 10.69 3.51 12.58
C ASP A 43 9.75 2.53 13.29
N ARG A 44 8.70 2.10 12.59
CA ARG A 44 7.74 1.12 13.09
C ARG A 44 7.78 -0.13 12.22
N LYS A 45 7.98 -1.28 12.86
CA LYS A 45 7.72 -2.59 12.25
C LYS A 45 6.21 -2.83 12.17
N VAL A 46 5.67 -3.00 10.96
CA VAL A 46 4.22 -3.14 10.72
C VAL A 46 3.78 -4.57 10.38
N THR A 47 4.72 -5.50 10.19
CA THR A 47 4.43 -6.93 10.03
C THR A 47 5.31 -7.80 10.94
N ASN A 48 4.89 -9.05 11.17
CA ASN A 48 5.59 -10.01 12.03
C ASN A 48 5.62 -11.44 11.47
N ASN A 49 5.13 -11.66 10.24
CA ASN A 49 4.96 -12.99 9.65
C ASN A 49 6.12 -13.40 8.72
N GLY A 50 7.03 -12.49 8.36
CA GLY A 50 8.18 -12.82 7.53
C GLY A 50 7.87 -13.25 6.09
N HIS A 51 6.81 -12.69 5.48
CA HIS A 51 6.40 -13.02 4.12
C HIS A 51 6.38 -11.82 3.17
N ALA A 52 6.93 -10.66 3.57
CA ALA A 52 6.92 -9.48 2.69
C ALA A 52 8.01 -9.58 1.60
N THR A 53 7.65 -9.16 0.39
CA THR A 53 8.58 -8.91 -0.72
C THR A 53 8.15 -7.63 -1.45
N GLU A 54 9.08 -7.03 -2.20
CA GLU A 54 8.82 -5.90 -3.10
C GLU A 54 8.05 -4.77 -2.42
N ALA A 55 8.62 -4.12 -1.42
CA ALA A 55 7.97 -2.98 -0.77
C ALA A 55 8.21 -1.69 -1.56
N THR A 56 7.13 -0.96 -1.82
CA THR A 56 7.13 0.31 -2.57
C THR A 56 6.34 1.38 -1.81
N LEU A 57 6.87 2.59 -1.79
CA LEU A 57 6.21 3.78 -1.26
C LEU A 57 5.56 4.56 -2.41
N ALA A 58 4.30 4.93 -2.25
CA ALA A 58 3.59 5.79 -3.20
C ALA A 58 4.29 7.15 -3.35
N PRO A 59 4.27 7.77 -4.55
CA PRO A 59 4.82 9.11 -4.78
C PRO A 59 4.24 10.20 -3.87
N ASN A 60 2.94 10.13 -3.55
CA ASN A 60 2.27 11.05 -2.61
C ASN A 60 2.70 10.84 -1.14
N LYS A 61 3.54 9.83 -0.85
CA LYS A 61 4.04 9.48 0.49
C LYS A 61 2.97 9.08 1.50
N ARG A 62 1.73 8.81 1.08
CA ARG A 62 0.63 8.46 1.98
C ARG A 62 0.38 6.96 2.11
N THR A 63 0.77 6.21 1.08
CA THR A 63 0.49 4.78 0.98
C THR A 63 1.80 4.01 0.81
N ALA A 64 1.98 2.93 1.56
CA ALA A 64 2.99 1.93 1.27
C ALA A 64 2.32 0.62 0.86
N ALA A 65 2.93 -0.13 -0.04
CA ALA A 65 2.44 -1.42 -0.48
C ALA A 65 3.57 -2.43 -0.60
N TRP A 66 3.26 -3.70 -0.42
CA TRP A 66 4.20 -4.81 -0.61
C TRP A 66 3.45 -6.08 -0.96
N LEU A 67 4.12 -6.99 -1.65
CA LEU A 67 3.60 -8.31 -1.91
C LEU A 67 3.77 -9.20 -0.68
N VAL A 68 2.81 -10.11 -0.46
CA VAL A 68 2.85 -11.12 0.58
C VAL A 68 3.03 -12.49 -0.07
N GLN A 69 4.21 -13.08 0.12
CA GLN A 69 4.56 -14.38 -0.42
C GLN A 69 3.70 -15.48 0.19
N ASN A 70 3.33 -16.45 -0.63
CA ASN A 70 2.67 -17.67 -0.21
C ASN A 70 3.63 -18.53 0.64
N SER A 71 3.07 -19.37 1.50
CA SER A 71 3.82 -20.39 2.26
C SER A 71 4.13 -21.64 1.43
N TRP A 72 3.64 -21.70 0.18
CA TRP A 72 3.79 -22.81 -0.74
C TRP A 72 4.42 -22.34 -2.05
N ILE A 73 5.05 -23.28 -2.75
CA ILE A 73 5.66 -23.09 -4.08
C ILE A 73 4.83 -23.91 -5.06
N ALA A 74 4.45 -23.33 -6.19
CA ALA A 74 3.71 -24.03 -7.23
C ALA A 74 4.58 -25.10 -7.89
N ASP A 75 3.99 -26.17 -8.40
CA ASP A 75 4.72 -27.15 -9.18
C ASP A 75 5.36 -26.47 -10.41
N GLY A 76 6.68 -26.63 -10.56
CA GLY A 76 7.47 -26.00 -11.61
C GLY A 76 8.08 -24.63 -11.24
N ASP A 77 7.72 -24.06 -10.08
CA ASP A 77 8.33 -22.83 -9.58
C ASP A 77 9.57 -23.09 -8.71
N VAL A 78 10.50 -22.15 -8.71
CA VAL A 78 11.71 -22.16 -7.84
C VAL A 78 11.55 -21.32 -6.57
N ALA A 79 10.47 -20.54 -6.46
CA ALA A 79 10.20 -19.64 -5.36
C ALA A 79 8.69 -19.41 -5.19
N PRO A 80 8.22 -19.11 -3.97
CA PRO A 80 6.80 -18.83 -3.74
C PRO A 80 6.38 -17.58 -4.51
N GLY A 81 5.20 -17.65 -5.14
CA GLY A 81 4.52 -16.47 -5.65
C GLY A 81 3.83 -15.69 -4.53
N SER A 82 3.11 -14.64 -4.89
CA SER A 82 2.35 -13.80 -3.95
C SER A 82 0.91 -13.74 -4.38
N ALA A 83 -0.04 -14.23 -3.57
CA ALA A 83 -1.47 -14.12 -3.86
C ALA A 83 -2.12 -12.85 -3.27
N LYS A 84 -1.34 -12.05 -2.52
CA LYS A 84 -1.84 -10.86 -1.84
C LYS A 84 -0.88 -9.70 -1.96
N ILE A 85 -1.45 -8.51 -2.12
CA ILE A 85 -0.76 -7.25 -1.90
C ILE A 85 -1.31 -6.63 -0.62
N ALA A 86 -0.42 -6.20 0.25
CA ALA A 86 -0.75 -5.49 1.47
C ALA A 86 -0.62 -3.99 1.22
N ILE A 87 -1.59 -3.21 1.70
CA ILE A 87 -1.66 -1.76 1.56
C ILE A 87 -1.73 -1.14 2.95
N TYR A 88 -0.73 -0.33 3.28
CA TYR A 88 -0.68 0.46 4.50
C TYR A 88 -0.97 1.94 4.18
N ARG A 89 -2.05 2.48 4.75
CA ARG A 89 -2.43 3.90 4.61
C ARG A 89 -3.23 4.32 5.84
N ASP A 90 -2.99 5.53 6.33
CA ASP A 90 -3.70 6.11 7.48
C ASP A 90 -3.74 5.14 8.70
N GLU A 91 -2.57 4.57 9.02
CA GLU A 91 -2.34 3.57 10.08
C GLU A 91 -3.12 2.25 9.95
N LYS A 92 -3.75 2.00 8.80
CA LYS A 92 -4.50 0.78 8.52
C LYS A 92 -3.76 -0.09 7.53
N LEU A 93 -3.60 -1.37 7.89
CA LEU A 93 -3.13 -2.42 7.00
C LEU A 93 -4.32 -3.18 6.43
N ARG A 94 -4.42 -3.21 5.10
CA ARG A 94 -5.47 -3.92 4.35
C ARG A 94 -4.85 -4.73 3.22
N TYR A 95 -5.64 -5.57 2.57
CA TYR A 95 -5.15 -6.51 1.57
C TYR A 95 -6.06 -6.52 0.33
N ILE A 96 -5.46 -6.64 -0.84
CA ILE A 96 -6.13 -7.09 -2.06
C ILE A 96 -5.60 -8.49 -2.36
N SER A 97 -6.51 -9.44 -2.63
CA SER A 97 -6.16 -10.82 -2.96
C SER A 97 -6.40 -11.08 -4.44
N CYS A 98 -5.59 -11.97 -5.00
CA CYS A 98 -5.63 -12.41 -6.39
C CYS A 98 -5.24 -13.89 -6.41
N GLU A 99 -5.86 -14.65 -7.32
CA GLU A 99 -5.51 -16.05 -7.57
C GLU A 99 -5.12 -16.23 -9.04
N PRO A 100 -4.06 -16.98 -9.36
CA PRO A 100 -3.14 -17.65 -8.44
C PRO A 100 -2.04 -16.73 -7.88
N PHE A 101 -1.61 -15.73 -8.65
CA PHE A 101 -0.50 -14.86 -8.28
C PHE A 101 -0.71 -13.42 -8.75
N ILE A 102 -0.33 -12.47 -7.91
CA ILE A 102 0.02 -11.12 -8.33
C ILE A 102 1.43 -11.20 -8.93
N ARG A 103 1.51 -10.88 -10.22
CA ARG A 103 2.76 -10.88 -10.99
C ARG A 103 3.51 -9.56 -10.88
N ASP A 104 2.76 -8.46 -10.79
CA ASP A 104 3.30 -7.12 -10.63
C ASP A 104 2.24 -6.20 -10.03
N TYR A 105 2.69 -5.05 -9.51
CA TYR A 105 1.82 -3.96 -9.08
C TYR A 105 2.53 -2.62 -9.22
N TRP A 106 1.76 -1.55 -9.46
CA TRP A 106 2.32 -0.21 -9.57
C TRP A 106 1.32 0.85 -9.13
N TYR A 107 1.85 1.99 -8.71
CA TYR A 107 1.05 3.15 -8.36
C TYR A 107 0.67 3.96 -9.60
N TRP A 108 -0.54 4.48 -9.61
CA TRP A 108 -1.05 5.41 -10.62
C TRP A 108 -1.57 6.69 -9.95
N MET A 109 -1.65 7.78 -10.71
CA MET A 109 -2.09 9.10 -10.20
C MET A 109 -1.40 9.51 -8.89
N GLN A 110 -0.07 9.54 -8.88
CA GLN A 110 0.76 9.84 -7.70
C GLN A 110 0.54 8.88 -6.51
N GLY A 111 -0.07 7.73 -6.74
CA GLY A 111 -0.37 6.72 -5.71
C GLY A 111 -1.68 6.94 -4.96
N GLU A 112 -2.61 7.73 -5.52
CA GLU A 112 -4.02 7.63 -5.14
C GLU A 112 -4.65 6.33 -5.61
N GLN A 113 -4.11 5.72 -6.68
CA GLN A 113 -4.56 4.45 -7.22
C GLN A 113 -3.42 3.44 -7.27
N ILE A 114 -3.75 2.16 -7.21
CA ILE A 114 -2.80 1.06 -7.35
C ILE A 114 -3.36 0.03 -8.32
N ALA A 115 -2.57 -0.31 -9.32
CA ALA A 115 -2.86 -1.35 -10.27
C ALA A 115 -2.14 -2.64 -9.89
N ILE A 116 -2.75 -3.78 -10.20
CA ILE A 116 -2.16 -5.10 -10.03
C ILE A 116 -2.31 -5.87 -11.34
N ASP A 117 -1.31 -6.69 -11.66
CA ASP A 117 -1.39 -7.70 -12.70
C ASP A 117 -1.57 -9.09 -12.05
N CYS A 118 -2.74 -9.66 -12.22
CA CYS A 118 -3.16 -10.91 -11.58
C CYS A 118 -3.22 -12.05 -12.60
N GLY A 119 -2.54 -13.16 -12.37
CA GLY A 119 -2.67 -14.34 -13.21
C GLY A 119 -1.61 -15.40 -12.99
N GLY A 120 -1.72 -16.51 -13.73
CA GLY A 120 -0.66 -17.52 -13.78
C GLY A 120 0.63 -16.92 -14.36
N ARG A 121 1.79 -17.40 -13.92
CA ARG A 121 3.10 -16.87 -14.36
C ARG A 121 3.30 -16.89 -15.88
N HIS A 122 2.67 -17.84 -16.57
CA HIS A 122 2.88 -18.10 -18.00
C HIS A 122 1.63 -17.87 -18.87
N PHE A 123 0.56 -17.30 -18.32
CA PHE A 123 -0.72 -17.14 -19.01
C PHE A 123 -1.16 -15.69 -19.03
N SER A 124 -2.05 -15.30 -19.94
CA SER A 124 -2.70 -14.00 -19.86
C SER A 124 -3.43 -13.85 -18.52
N GLY A 125 -3.28 -12.70 -17.89
CA GLY A 125 -3.91 -12.39 -16.61
C GLY A 125 -5.05 -11.39 -16.75
N THR A 126 -5.51 -10.93 -15.60
CA THR A 126 -6.39 -9.79 -15.43
C THR A 126 -5.58 -8.67 -14.81
N GLN A 127 -5.60 -7.49 -15.43
CA GLN A 127 -5.12 -6.29 -14.77
C GLN A 127 -6.31 -5.55 -14.17
N SER A 128 -6.15 -5.07 -12.95
CA SER A 128 -7.17 -4.30 -12.24
C SER A 128 -6.53 -3.14 -11.48
N ILE A 129 -7.29 -2.06 -11.32
CA ILE A 129 -6.86 -0.86 -10.61
C ILE A 129 -7.85 -0.51 -9.51
N TYR A 130 -7.32 -0.10 -8.36
CA TYR A 130 -8.07 0.14 -7.13
C TYR A 130 -7.76 1.53 -6.59
N ASP A 131 -8.75 2.13 -5.94
CA ASP A 131 -8.55 3.32 -5.12
C ASP A 131 -7.78 2.93 -3.85
N THR A 132 -6.65 3.59 -3.56
CA THR A 132 -5.80 3.20 -2.41
C THR A 132 -6.41 3.56 -1.05
N SER A 133 -7.36 4.50 -1.01
CA SER A 133 -8.01 4.94 0.23
C SER A 133 -9.13 4.00 0.66
N THR A 134 -9.86 3.42 -0.30
CA THR A 134 -11.03 2.56 -0.06
C THR A 134 -10.79 1.10 -0.40
N LEU A 135 -9.81 0.81 -1.27
CA LEU A 135 -9.60 -0.47 -1.95
C LEU A 135 -10.78 -0.93 -2.81
N LEU A 136 -11.65 0.00 -3.20
CA LEU A 136 -12.67 -0.28 -4.21
C LEU A 136 -12.00 -0.40 -5.57
N MET A 137 -12.36 -1.44 -6.31
CA MET A 137 -11.92 -1.64 -7.68
C MET A 137 -12.56 -0.56 -8.55
N ILE A 138 -11.73 0.13 -9.34
CA ILE A 138 -12.13 1.20 -10.24
C ILE A 138 -12.37 0.62 -11.64
N ASP A 139 -11.46 -0.22 -12.11
CA ASP A 139 -11.49 -0.80 -13.45
C ASP A 139 -10.72 -2.13 -13.48
N SER A 140 -11.02 -2.98 -14.47
CA SER A 140 -10.32 -4.23 -14.72
C SER A 140 -10.52 -4.73 -16.14
N PHE A 141 -9.53 -5.41 -16.70
CA PHE A 141 -9.68 -6.10 -17.97
C PHE A 141 -8.86 -7.39 -18.04
N VAL A 142 -9.35 -8.35 -18.82
CA VAL A 142 -8.64 -9.59 -19.13
C VAL A 142 -7.69 -9.33 -20.30
N GLN A 143 -6.40 -9.54 -20.11
CA GLN A 143 -5.35 -9.19 -21.07
C GLN A 143 -5.49 -9.90 -22.43
N SER A 144 -6.10 -11.10 -22.46
CA SER A 144 -6.38 -11.83 -23.71
C SER A 144 -7.50 -11.23 -24.54
N ASN A 145 -8.41 -10.46 -23.91
CA ASN A 145 -9.60 -9.92 -24.56
C ASN A 145 -9.38 -8.49 -25.07
N VAL A 146 -8.31 -7.82 -24.63
CA VAL A 146 -8.02 -6.42 -24.96
C VAL A 146 -6.64 -6.33 -25.62
N PRO A 147 -6.58 -6.02 -26.94
CA PRO A 147 -5.34 -5.77 -27.66
C PRO A 147 -4.49 -4.70 -26.97
N GLU A 148 -3.17 -4.85 -26.99
CA GLU A 148 -2.24 -3.99 -26.24
C GLU A 148 -2.41 -2.50 -26.52
N ASN A 149 -2.64 -2.12 -27.78
CA ASN A 149 -2.86 -0.75 -28.20
C ASN A 149 -4.22 -0.16 -27.77
N GLN A 150 -5.14 -0.99 -27.27
CA GLN A 150 -6.46 -0.60 -26.77
C GLN A 150 -6.55 -0.65 -25.24
N ARG A 151 -5.46 -1.05 -24.55
CA ARG A 151 -5.48 -1.15 -23.09
C ARG A 151 -5.50 0.24 -22.44
N PRO A 152 -6.12 0.37 -21.24
CA PRO A 152 -6.15 1.63 -20.52
C PRO A 152 -4.75 2.20 -20.27
N ILE A 153 -4.61 3.53 -20.23
CA ILE A 153 -3.29 4.18 -20.05
C ILE A 153 -2.60 3.82 -18.74
N TRP A 154 -3.37 3.45 -17.71
CA TRP A 154 -2.84 3.04 -16.41
C TRP A 154 -2.22 1.65 -16.43
N SER A 155 -2.41 0.87 -17.51
CA SER A 155 -2.02 -0.54 -17.64
C SER A 155 -0.60 -0.78 -18.16
N LYS A 156 0.18 0.29 -18.30
CA LYS A 156 1.49 0.32 -18.96
C LYS A 156 2.63 0.47 -17.98
#